data_AF-A0A2V5TEG6-F1
#
_entry.id   AF-A0A2V5TEG6-F1
#
_cell.length_a   1.000
_cell.length_b   1.000
_cell.length_c   1.000
_cell.angle_alpha   90.00
_cell.angle_beta   90.00
_cell.angle_gamma   90.00
#
_symmetry.space_group_name_H-M   'P 1'
#
loop_
_entity.id
_entity.type
_entity.pdbx_description
1 polymer ?
#
loop_
_entity_poly.entity_id
_entity_poly.type
_entity_poly.pdbx_seq_one_letter_code
_entity_poly.pdbx_strand_id
1 'polypeptide(L)'
;MSMEEVAIEGRYPYRRVDFLFEDIPSDAQQGFLSVLAGDVLEPLARGDGFELCRIIKKIEPQADDSMVGLRIEQRLLDRHFSELASKYTQRRLGALTSAE
;
A
#
# COMPACT_ATOMS: atom_id res chain seq x y z
N MET A 1 -23.29 15.21 6.95
CA MET A 1 -23.04 13.86 7.48
C MET A 1 -21.62 13.47 7.09
N SER A 2 -20.80 13.05 8.05
CA SER A 2 -19.42 12.63 7.83
C SER A 2 -19.33 11.13 7.47
N MET A 3 -18.23 10.69 6.86
CA MET A 3 -18.00 9.26 6.57
C MET A 3 -17.98 8.40 7.84
N GLU A 4 -17.49 8.96 8.93
CA GLU A 4 -17.45 8.29 10.23
C GLU A 4 -18.86 8.09 10.81
N GLU A 5 -19.70 9.13 10.74
CA GLU A 5 -21.11 9.04 11.16
C GLU A 5 -21.86 7.96 10.38
N VAL A 6 -21.68 7.92 9.05
CA VAL A 6 -22.30 6.91 8.17
C VAL A 6 -21.81 5.50 8.52
N ALA A 7 -20.51 5.33 8.77
CA ALA A 7 -19.94 4.04 9.14
C ALA A 7 -20.45 3.56 10.50
N ILE A 8 -20.55 4.45 11.50
CA ILE A 8 -21.10 4.15 12.82
C ILE A 8 -22.56 3.72 12.73
N GLU A 9 -23.38 4.46 11.99
CA GLU A 9 -24.81 4.13 11.79
C GLU A 9 -24.98 2.77 11.09
N GLY A 10 -24.15 2.51 10.06
CA GLY A 10 -24.13 1.25 9.33
C GLY A 10 -23.41 0.10 10.05
N ARG A 11 -22.80 0.35 11.23
CA ARG A 11 -21.95 -0.61 11.98
C ARG A 11 -20.77 -1.17 11.16
N TYR A 12 -20.21 -0.34 10.27
CA TYR A 12 -19.02 -0.66 9.49
C TYR A 12 -17.76 -0.08 10.14
N PRO A 13 -16.59 -0.72 9.96
CA PRO A 13 -15.33 -0.17 10.42
C PRO A 13 -14.99 1.11 9.66
N TYR A 14 -14.53 2.12 10.39
CA TYR A 14 -14.01 3.36 9.82
C TYR A 14 -12.53 3.49 10.16
N ARG A 15 -11.72 3.88 9.17
CA ARG A 15 -10.30 4.16 9.35
C ARG A 15 -9.90 5.37 8.53
N ARG A 16 -9.02 6.17 9.11
CA ARG A 16 -8.26 7.18 8.37
C ARG A 16 -6.85 6.66 8.17
N VAL A 17 -6.39 6.70 6.93
CA VAL A 17 -5.07 6.20 6.53
C VAL A 17 -4.41 7.24 5.66
N ASP A 18 -3.11 7.44 5.91
CA ASP A 18 -2.23 8.22 5.05
C ASP A 18 -1.28 7.21 4.37
N PHE A 19 -1.04 7.37 3.08
CA PHE A 19 -0.20 6.48 2.28
C PHE A 19 0.44 7.27 1.13
N LEU A 20 1.52 6.75 0.56
CA LEU A 20 2.07 7.31 -0.67
C LEU A 20 1.35 6.72 -1.86
N PHE A 21 1.37 7.44 -2.97
CA PHE A 21 0.77 6.98 -4.22
C PHE A 21 1.29 5.61 -4.68
N GLU A 22 2.57 5.33 -4.41
CA GLU A 22 3.24 4.07 -4.74
C GLU A 22 2.67 2.84 -4.00
N ASP A 23 1.92 3.05 -2.90
CA ASP A 23 1.28 1.98 -2.13
C ASP A 23 -0.04 1.50 -2.74
N ILE A 24 -0.59 2.31 -3.65
CA ILE A 24 -1.86 2.02 -4.28
C ILE A 24 -1.60 0.99 -5.40
N PRO A 25 -2.39 -0.11 -5.46
CA PRO A 25 -2.38 -1.02 -6.61
C PRO A 25 -2.53 -0.26 -7.93
N SER A 26 -1.76 -0.66 -8.95
CA SER A 26 -1.64 0.09 -10.21
C SER A 26 -2.96 0.24 -10.96
N ASP A 27 -3.89 -0.70 -10.80
CA ASP A 27 -5.25 -0.66 -11.35
C ASP A 27 -6.15 0.37 -10.64
N ALA A 28 -5.93 0.64 -9.35
CA ALA A 28 -6.68 1.62 -8.58
C ALA A 28 -6.08 3.05 -8.66
N GLN A 29 -4.79 3.18 -9.00
CA GLN A 29 -4.06 4.45 -9.03
C GLN A 29 -4.76 5.56 -9.82
N GLN A 30 -5.29 5.25 -11.01
CA GLN A 30 -5.99 6.23 -11.85
C GLN A 30 -7.23 6.79 -11.14
N GLY A 31 -7.99 5.94 -10.44
CA GLY A 31 -9.16 6.36 -9.68
C GLY A 31 -8.78 7.37 -8.60
N PHE A 32 -7.73 7.07 -7.83
CA PHE A 32 -7.22 7.99 -6.81
C PHE A 32 -6.73 9.31 -7.41
N LEU A 33 -6.10 9.32 -8.59
CA LEU A 33 -5.66 10.57 -9.24
C LEU A 33 -6.81 11.42 -9.80
N SER A 34 -7.89 10.78 -10.23
CA SER A 34 -8.96 11.43 -11.01
C SER A 34 -9.96 12.23 -10.16
N VAL A 35 -9.94 12.10 -8.83
CA VAL A 35 -10.88 12.78 -7.92
C VAL A 35 -10.25 13.92 -7.12
N LEU A 36 -11.04 14.81 -6.53
CA LEU A 36 -10.55 15.91 -5.70
C LEU A 36 -10.68 15.61 -4.20
N ALA A 37 -10.04 16.45 -3.38
CA ALA A 37 -10.24 16.40 -1.94
C ALA A 37 -11.70 16.70 -1.59
N GLY A 38 -12.30 15.83 -0.79
CA GLY A 38 -13.72 15.85 -0.44
C GLY A 38 -14.56 14.83 -1.21
N ASP A 39 -14.08 14.35 -2.36
CA ASP A 39 -14.79 13.38 -3.20
C ASP A 39 -14.69 11.97 -2.64
N VAL A 40 -15.70 11.16 -2.95
CA VAL A 40 -15.75 9.72 -2.65
C VAL A 40 -15.41 8.97 -3.92
N LEU A 41 -14.47 8.02 -3.82
CA LEU A 41 -14.12 7.13 -4.91
C LEU A 41 -15.24 6.14 -5.19
N GLU A 42 -15.25 5.62 -6.43
CA GLU A 42 -16.03 4.44 -6.76
C GLU A 42 -15.67 3.27 -5.83
N PRO A 43 -16.63 2.39 -5.50
CA PRO A 43 -16.39 1.26 -4.61
C PRO A 43 -15.21 0.41 -5.05
N LEU A 44 -14.22 0.25 -4.16
CA LEU A 44 -13.04 -0.56 -4.42
C LEU A 44 -13.29 -1.98 -3.91
N ALA A 45 -13.22 -2.97 -4.78
CA ALA A 45 -13.41 -4.37 -4.38
C ALA A 45 -12.35 -4.79 -3.34
N ARG A 46 -12.80 -5.39 -2.24
CA ARG A 46 -11.94 -5.96 -1.21
C ARG A 46 -12.54 -7.26 -0.69
N GLY A 47 -11.89 -8.38 -1.02
CA GLY A 47 -12.37 -9.70 -0.61
C GLY A 47 -13.75 -10.00 -1.18
N ASP A 48 -14.71 -10.29 -0.32
CA ASP A 48 -16.13 -10.51 -0.64
C ASP A 48 -16.99 -9.23 -0.57
N GLY A 49 -16.38 -8.09 -0.28
CA GLY A 49 -17.05 -6.79 -0.18
C GLY A 49 -16.35 -5.69 -0.96
N PHE A 50 -16.59 -4.45 -0.53
CA PHE A 50 -15.97 -3.26 -1.08
C PHE A 50 -15.62 -2.25 0.00
N GLU A 51 -14.67 -1.38 -0.29
CA GLU A 51 -14.31 -0.23 0.52
C GLU A 51 -14.79 1.06 -0.16
N LEU A 52 -15.31 1.99 0.65
CA LEU A 52 -15.62 3.34 0.23
C LEU A 52 -14.57 4.29 0.80
N CYS A 53 -13.87 4.98 -0.09
CA CYS A 53 -12.77 5.87 0.26
C CYS A 53 -13.17 7.31 -0.06
N ARG A 54 -13.16 8.16 0.95
CA ARG A 54 -13.27 9.61 0.75
C ARG A 54 -11.87 10.23 0.79
N ILE A 55 -11.51 10.97 -0.25
CA ILE A 55 -10.22 11.66 -0.29
C ILE A 55 -10.27 12.85 0.66
N ILE A 56 -9.41 12.84 1.68
CA ILE A 56 -9.34 13.95 2.63
C ILE A 56 -8.45 15.05 2.08
N LYS A 57 -7.24 14.69 1.63
CA LYS A 57 -6.25 15.59 1.04
C LYS A 57 -5.36 14.81 0.06
N LYS A 58 -4.77 15.52 -0.89
CA LYS A 58 -3.65 15.07 -1.71
C LYS A 58 -2.50 16.05 -1.48
N ILE A 59 -1.37 15.54 -1.03
CA ILE A 59 -0.20 16.35 -0.69
C ILE A 59 1.00 15.79 -1.44
N GLU A 60 1.82 16.68 -1.98
CA GLU A 60 3.11 16.29 -2.55
C GLU A 60 4.06 15.99 -1.39
N PRO A 61 4.60 14.77 -1.29
CA PRO A 61 5.55 14.43 -0.25
C PRO A 61 6.80 15.31 -0.38
N GLN A 62 7.24 15.88 0.74
CA GLN A 62 8.46 16.68 0.78
C GLN A 62 9.66 15.81 1.13
N ALA A 63 10.86 16.25 0.72
CA ALA A 63 12.09 15.48 0.95
C ALA A 63 12.47 15.36 2.44
N ASP A 64 11.98 16.27 3.28
CA ASP A 64 12.16 16.29 4.73
C ASP A 64 11.06 15.52 5.49
N ASP A 65 10.10 14.91 4.78
CA ASP A 65 9.10 14.06 5.41
C ASP A 65 9.75 12.78 5.96
N SER A 66 9.59 12.56 7.27
CA SER A 66 10.05 11.37 7.97
C SER A 66 9.61 10.05 7.32
N MET A 67 8.39 9.96 6.77
CA MET A 67 7.91 8.74 6.10
C MET A 67 8.67 8.48 4.81
N VAL A 68 9.03 9.53 4.06
CA VAL A 68 9.84 9.42 2.85
C VAL A 68 11.25 8.97 3.21
N GLY A 69 11.86 9.59 4.24
CA GLY A 69 13.18 9.22 4.74
C GLY A 69 13.28 7.74 5.13
N LEU A 70 12.37 7.27 5.99
CA LEU A 70 12.31 5.86 6.42
C LEU A 70 12.18 4.89 5.24
N ARG A 71 11.44 5.27 4.20
CA ARG A 71 11.28 4.45 2.99
C ARG A 71 12.54 4.37 2.15
N ILE A 72 13.25 5.48 2.01
CA ILE A 72 14.53 5.51 1.29
C ILE A 72 15.53 4.63 2.03
N GLU A 73 15.62 4.76 3.35
CA GLU A 73 16.49 3.91 4.18
C GLU A 73 16.18 2.43 4.00
N GLN A 74 14.89 2.05 4.11
CA GLN A 74 14.48 0.66 3.91
C GLN A 74 14.84 0.15 2.51
N ARG A 75 14.58 0.93 1.46
CA ARG A 75 14.93 0.56 0.07
C ARG A 75 16.44 0.36 -0.13
N LEU A 76 17.25 1.21 0.49
CA LEU A 76 18.72 1.09 0.44
C LEU A 76 19.19 -0.21 1.11
N LEU A 77 18.65 -0.51 2.30
CA LEU A 77 18.96 -1.75 3.01
C LEU A 77 18.51 -2.98 2.22
N ASP A 78 17.27 -3.01 1.74
CA ASP A 78 16.70 -4.13 0.98
C ASP A 78 17.53 -4.43 -0.26
N ARG A 79 17.92 -3.38 -1.00
CA ARG A 79 18.79 -3.51 -2.16
C ARG A 79 20.16 -4.08 -1.77
N HIS A 80 20.80 -3.52 -0.75
CA HIS A 80 22.11 -3.95 -0.30
C HIS A 80 22.11 -5.43 0.10
N PHE A 81 21.15 -5.85 0.92
CA PHE A 81 21.03 -7.23 1.36
C PHE A 81 20.62 -8.18 0.23
N SER A 82 19.79 -7.73 -0.72
CA SER A 82 19.47 -8.52 -1.91
C SER A 82 20.71 -8.78 -2.77
N GLU A 83 21.58 -7.77 -2.95
CA GLU A 83 22.85 -7.92 -3.67
C GLU A 83 23.81 -8.87 -2.94
N LEU A 84 23.91 -8.77 -1.61
CA LEU A 84 24.71 -9.69 -0.80
C LEU A 84 24.18 -11.12 -0.86
N ALA A 85 22.87 -11.30 -0.70
CA ALA A 85 22.23 -12.61 -0.77
C ALA A 85 22.46 -13.25 -2.15
N SER A 86 22.29 -12.49 -3.23
CA SER A 86 22.54 -12.97 -4.60
C SER A 86 23.98 -13.46 -4.80
N LYS A 87 24.98 -12.78 -4.22
CA LYS A 87 26.40 -13.12 -4.37
C LYS A 87 26.85 -14.27 -3.48
N TYR A 88 26.35 -14.32 -2.25
CA TYR A 88 26.94 -15.16 -1.20
C TYR A 88 26.02 -16.27 -0.69
N THR A 89 24.75 -16.30 -1.11
CA THR A 89 23.84 -17.40 -0.76
C THR A 89 23.61 -18.29 -1.98
N GLN A 90 23.88 -19.59 -1.83
CA GLN A 90 23.45 -20.59 -2.79
C GLN A 90 22.14 -21.20 -2.31
N ARG A 91 21.09 -21.11 -3.14
CA ARG A 91 19.86 -21.84 -2.91
C ARG A 91 20.14 -23.32 -3.13
N ARG A 92 20.31 -24.08 -2.04
CA ARG A 92 20.23 -25.55 -2.10
C ARG A 92 18.78 -25.92 -2.38
N LEU A 93 18.38 -25.90 -3.64
CA LEU A 93 17.23 -26.67 -4.10
C LEU A 93 17.62 -28.13 -3.91
N GLY A 94 17.17 -28.71 -2.78
CA GLY A 94 17.38 -30.12 -2.50
C GLY A 94 16.89 -30.92 -3.69
N ALA A 95 17.80 -31.68 -4.29
CA ALA A 95 17.41 -32.80 -5.11
C ALA A 95 16.50 -33.67 -4.22
N LEU A 96 15.20 -33.66 -4.51
CA LEU A 96 14.33 -34.77 -4.16
C LEU A 96 14.95 -35.96 -4.89
N THR A 97 15.82 -36.69 -4.20
CA THR A 97 16.25 -38.00 -4.65
C THR A 97 14.99 -38.83 -4.73
N SER A 98 14.58 -39.13 -5.95
CA SER A 98 13.66 -40.23 -6.27
C SER A 98 14.24 -41.47 -5.60
N ALA A 99 13.64 -41.89 -4.48
CA ALA A 99 13.86 -43.21 -3.93
C ALA A 99 12.86 -44.15 -4.62
N GLU A 100 13.40 -45.20 -5.23
CA GLU A 100 12.72 -46.35 -5.82
C GLU A 100 11.64 -46.96 -4.91
#